data_AF-A0A7V1JK35-F1
#
_entry.id   AF-A0A7V1JK35-F1
#
_cell.length_a   1.000
_cell.length_b   1.000
_cell.length_c   1.000
_cell.angle_alpha   90.00
_cell.angle_beta   90.00
_cell.angle_gamma   90.00
#
_symmetry.space_group_name_H-M   'P 1'
#
loop_
_entity.id
_entity.type
_entity.pdbx_description
1 polymer ?
#
loop_
_entity_poly.entity_id
_entity_poly.type
_entity_poly.pdbx_seq_one_letter_code
_entity_poly.pdbx_strand_id
1 'polypeptide(L)'
;GQLSPLPLDERLTASTADPEEAVARRLTQQRLVAAIAHLTEDQRQVLLLRFVEGLDNETVARMLGKSIGAVKALQHRALAALRRILEQDRGP
;
A
#
# COMPACT_ATOMS: atom_id res chain seq x y z
N GLY A 1 37.07 8.41 -39.05
CA GLY A 1 36.55 7.06 -38.85
C GLY A 1 35.13 7.18 -38.37
N GLN A 2 34.18 6.61 -39.12
CA GLN A 2 32.74 6.71 -38.83
C GLN A 2 32.39 5.97 -37.53
N LEU A 3 31.63 6.62 -36.65
CA LEU A 3 30.93 5.96 -35.56
C LEU A 3 29.70 5.29 -36.15
N SER A 4 29.77 3.99 -36.41
CA SER A 4 28.58 3.21 -36.73
C SER A 4 27.76 3.04 -35.45
N PRO A 5 26.50 3.52 -35.39
CA PRO A 5 25.65 3.20 -34.25
C PRO A 5 25.46 1.68 -34.23
N LEU A 6 25.80 1.06 -33.09
CA LEU A 6 25.50 -0.34 -32.86
C LEU A 6 23.99 -0.54 -33.05
N PRO A 7 23.55 -1.59 -33.76
CA PRO A 7 22.13 -1.91 -33.83
C PRO A 7 21.64 -2.10 -32.39
N LEU A 8 20.64 -1.32 -32.00
CA LEU A 8 19.92 -1.58 -30.77
C LEU A 8 19.23 -2.92 -30.97
N ASP A 9 19.79 -3.98 -30.40
CA ASP A 9 19.10 -5.26 -30.34
C ASP A 9 17.78 -5.04 -29.58
N GLU A 10 16.66 -4.96 -30.31
CA GLU A 10 15.28 -4.85 -29.81
C GLU A 10 14.83 -6.07 -28.99
N ARG A 11 15.76 -6.89 -28.53
CA ARG A 11 15.50 -8.00 -27.60
C ARG A 11 15.78 -7.57 -26.17
N LEU A 12 15.37 -6.36 -25.81
CA LEU A 12 14.83 -6.15 -24.46
C LEU A 12 13.55 -7.00 -24.40
N THR A 13 13.68 -8.26 -24.00
CA THR A 13 12.53 -9.02 -23.53
C THR A 13 12.04 -8.29 -22.29
N ALA A 14 11.15 -7.33 -22.50
CA ALA A 14 10.42 -6.67 -21.46
C ALA A 14 9.83 -7.79 -20.61
N SER A 15 10.29 -7.87 -19.36
CA SER A 15 9.51 -8.49 -18.31
C SER A 15 8.08 -7.96 -18.46
N THR A 16 7.08 -8.81 -18.25
CA THR A 16 5.66 -8.66 -18.60
C THR A 16 4.91 -7.49 -17.94
N ALA A 17 5.62 -6.46 -17.50
CA ALA A 17 5.11 -5.22 -16.95
C ALA A 17 5.81 -4.05 -17.64
N ASP A 18 5.02 -3.13 -18.16
CA ASP A 18 5.47 -1.81 -18.62
C ASP A 18 6.39 -1.18 -17.56
N PRO A 19 7.63 -0.77 -17.90
CA PRO A 19 8.55 -0.12 -16.98
C PRO A 19 7.93 1.08 -16.24
N GLU A 20 7.07 1.85 -16.91
CA GLU A 20 6.39 3.00 -16.31
C GLU A 20 5.40 2.55 -15.23
N GLU A 21 4.60 1.51 -15.51
CA GLU A 21 3.71 0.92 -14.52
C GLU A 21 4.48 0.32 -13.33
N ALA A 22 5.62 -0.32 -13.58
CA ALA A 22 6.44 -0.90 -12.52
C ALA A 22 6.96 0.19 -11.55
N VAL A 23 7.41 1.31 -12.10
CA VAL A 23 7.83 2.48 -11.30
C VAL A 23 6.63 3.08 -10.55
N ALA A 24 5.49 3.29 -11.22
CA ALA A 24 4.28 3.84 -10.59
C ALA A 24 3.77 2.96 -9.44
N ARG A 25 3.77 1.63 -9.60
CA ARG A 25 3.42 0.68 -8.53
C ARG A 25 4.36 0.79 -7.35
N ARG A 26 5.68 0.86 -7.59
CA ARG A 26 6.69 0.98 -6.52
C ARG A 26 6.51 2.27 -5.73
N LEU A 27 6.30 3.40 -6.40
CA LEU A 27 6.03 4.69 -5.75
C LEU A 27 4.74 4.64 -4.91
N THR A 28 3.68 4.02 -5.46
CA THR A 28 2.41 3.84 -4.74
C THR A 28 2.58 2.99 -3.48
N GLN A 29 3.33 1.90 -3.58
CA GLN A 29 3.66 1.03 -2.44
C GLN A 29 4.48 1.78 -1.38
N GLN A 30 5.50 2.54 -1.78
CA GLN A 30 6.31 3.34 -0.85
C GLN A 30 5.47 4.36 -0.09
N ARG A 31 4.57 5.07 -0.78
CA ARG A 31 3.63 6.02 -0.15
C ARG A 31 2.68 5.33 0.82
N LEU A 32 2.13 4.17 0.44
CA LEU A 32 1.26 3.41 1.34
C LEU A 32 2.00 2.95 2.61
N VAL A 33 3.22 2.44 2.48
CA VAL A 33 4.05 2.03 3.63
C VAL A 33 4.33 3.21 4.55
N ALA A 34 4.70 4.37 3.99
CA ALA A 34 4.90 5.59 4.75
C ALA A 34 3.61 6.03 5.47
N ALA A 35 2.45 6.00 4.79
CA ALA A 35 1.17 6.35 5.38
C ALA A 35 0.77 5.42 6.53
N ILE A 36 1.00 4.10 6.38
CA ILE A 36 0.76 3.12 7.45
C ILE A 36 1.65 3.40 8.67
N ALA A 37 2.87 3.92 8.47
CA ALA A 37 3.76 4.29 9.58
C ALA A 37 3.15 5.34 10.51
N HIS A 38 2.30 6.23 9.99
CA HIS A 38 1.63 7.28 10.77
C HIS A 38 0.37 6.81 11.53
N LEU A 39 -0.09 5.58 11.32
CA LEU A 39 -1.22 5.04 12.06
C LEU A 39 -0.84 4.69 13.49
N THR A 40 -1.81 4.79 14.40
CA THR A 40 -1.65 4.24 15.75
C THR A 40 -1.51 2.72 15.69
N GLU A 41 -0.90 2.12 16.71
CA GLU A 41 -0.70 0.67 16.76
C GLU A 41 -2.03 -0.10 16.62
N ASP A 42 -3.05 0.32 17.37
CA ASP A 42 -4.40 -0.25 17.30
C ASP A 42 -5.01 -0.17 15.87
N GLN A 43 -4.78 0.92 15.15
CA GLN A 43 -5.26 1.07 13.77
C GLN A 43 -4.53 0.12 12.82
N ARG A 44 -3.20 0.02 12.96
CA ARG A 44 -2.34 -0.85 12.16
C ARG A 44 -2.67 -2.33 12.36
N GLN A 45 -2.80 -2.78 13.60
CA GLN A 45 -3.16 -4.16 13.92
C GLN A 45 -4.52 -4.54 13.32
N VAL A 46 -5.51 -3.66 13.46
CA VAL A 46 -6.84 -3.91 12.88
C VAL A 46 -6.79 -3.99 11.36
N LEU A 47 -5.99 -3.16 10.69
CA LEU A 47 -5.81 -3.26 9.23
C LEU A 47 -5.11 -4.56 8.82
N LEU A 48 -4.02 -4.91 9.50
CA LEU A 48 -3.26 -6.14 9.23
C LEU A 48 -4.20 -7.36 9.31
N LEU A 49 -4.89 -7.52 10.44
CA LEU A 49 -5.72 -8.69 10.66
C LEU A 49 -6.95 -8.74 9.72
N ARG A 50 -7.55 -7.59 9.35
CA ARG A 50 -8.70 -7.57 8.45
C ARG A 50 -8.37 -7.75 6.97
N PHE A 51 -7.31 -7.09 6.51
CA PHE A 51 -7.07 -6.91 5.07
C PHE A 51 -5.87 -7.72 4.57
N VAL A 52 -4.89 -8.02 5.43
CA VAL A 52 -3.77 -8.88 5.07
C VAL A 52 -4.07 -10.33 5.45
N GLU A 53 -4.50 -10.57 6.69
CA GLU A 53 -4.85 -11.92 7.16
C GLU A 53 -6.29 -12.34 6.83
N GLY A 54 -7.15 -11.41 6.41
CA GLY A 54 -8.53 -11.69 5.98
C GLY A 54 -9.52 -12.09 7.10
N LEU A 55 -9.14 -12.01 8.38
CA LEU A 55 -9.93 -12.47 9.53
C LEU A 55 -11.15 -11.60 9.79
N ASP A 56 -12.32 -12.13 10.09
CA ASP A 56 -13.54 -11.33 10.37
C ASP A 56 -13.46 -10.41 11.61
N ASN A 57 -14.41 -9.48 11.73
CA ASN A 57 -14.44 -8.50 12.82
C ASN A 57 -14.54 -9.14 14.21
N GLU A 58 -15.23 -10.27 14.33
CA GLU A 58 -15.45 -10.96 15.60
C GLU A 58 -14.16 -11.62 16.08
N THR A 59 -13.44 -12.25 15.17
CA THR A 59 -12.14 -12.87 15.41
C THR A 59 -11.10 -11.82 15.77
N VAL A 60 -11.04 -10.71 15.02
CA VAL A 60 -10.16 -9.58 15.35
C VAL A 60 -10.49 -9.00 16.73
N ALA A 61 -11.77 -8.80 17.04
CA ALA A 61 -12.21 -8.30 18.34
C ALA A 61 -11.74 -9.19 19.50
N ARG A 62 -11.89 -10.51 19.36
CA ARG A 62 -11.39 -11.48 20.36
C ARG A 62 -9.87 -11.45 20.49
N MET A 63 -9.13 -11.44 19.37
CA MET A 63 -7.65 -11.44 19.39
C MET A 63 -7.07 -10.19 20.04
N LEU A 64 -7.72 -9.03 19.84
CA LEU A 64 -7.24 -7.75 20.37
C LEU A 64 -7.83 -7.42 21.75
N GLY A 65 -8.71 -8.26 22.31
CA GLY A 65 -9.41 -7.97 23.57
C GLY A 65 -10.29 -6.72 23.51
N LYS A 66 -10.92 -6.45 22.35
CA LYS A 66 -11.76 -5.27 22.11
C LYS A 66 -13.18 -5.69 21.73
N SER A 67 -14.13 -4.76 21.78
CA SER A 67 -15.48 -5.01 21.25
C SER A 67 -15.50 -4.95 19.71
N ILE A 68 -16.45 -5.65 19.08
CA ILE A 68 -16.66 -5.57 17.62
C ILE A 68 -16.90 -4.13 17.17
N GLY A 69 -17.64 -3.34 17.96
CA GLY A 69 -17.86 -1.92 17.70
C GLY A 69 -16.56 -1.10 17.71
N ALA A 70 -15.65 -1.38 18.67
CA ALA A 70 -14.35 -0.74 18.72
C ALA A 70 -13.48 -1.10 17.51
N VAL A 71 -13.51 -2.37 17.06
CA VAL A 71 -12.80 -2.83 15.86
C VAL A 71 -13.32 -2.11 14.60
N LYS A 72 -14.64 -2.03 14.41
CA LYS A 72 -15.24 -1.28 13.28
C LYS A 72 -14.86 0.19 13.31
N ALA A 73 -14.88 0.80 14.49
CA ALA A 73 -14.49 2.20 14.66
C ALA A 73 -12.98 2.43 14.37
N LEU A 74 -12.12 1.49 14.77
CA LEU A 74 -10.69 1.51 14.45
C LEU A 74 -10.45 1.37 12.94
N GLN A 75 -11.16 0.47 12.25
CA GLN A 75 -11.07 0.34 10.79
C GLN A 75 -11.43 1.63 10.09
N HIS A 76 -12.57 2.21 10.44
CA HIS A 76 -13.03 3.45 9.84
C HIS A 76 -12.01 4.58 10.06
N ARG A 77 -11.49 4.73 11.29
CA ARG A 77 -10.46 5.74 11.60
C ARG A 77 -9.15 5.48 10.86
N ALA A 78 -8.71 4.23 10.75
CA ALA A 78 -7.49 3.85 10.04
C ALA A 78 -7.59 4.18 8.55
N LEU A 79 -8.69 3.80 7.89
CA LEU A 79 -8.91 4.09 6.47
C LEU A 79 -9.05 5.60 6.22
N ALA A 80 -9.75 6.33 7.09
CA ALA A 80 -9.86 7.79 6.99
C ALA A 80 -8.50 8.49 7.17
N ALA A 81 -7.65 7.99 8.07
CA ALA A 81 -6.30 8.52 8.27
C ALA A 81 -5.41 8.25 7.04
N LEU A 82 -5.39 7.01 6.52
CA LEU A 82 -4.66 6.66 5.31
C LEU A 82 -5.10 7.52 4.12
N ARG A 83 -6.41 7.68 3.92
CA ARG A 83 -6.96 8.52 2.86
C ARG A 83 -6.42 9.95 2.95
N ARG A 84 -6.49 10.57 4.13
CA ARG A 84 -6.02 11.95 4.34
C ARG A 84 -4.53 12.09 4.03
N ILE A 85 -3.70 11.16 4.51
CA ILE A 85 -2.25 11.19 4.28
C ILE A 85 -1.94 11.06 2.79
N LEU A 86 -2.56 10.08 2.11
CA LEU A 86 -2.32 9.83 0.69
C LEU A 86 -2.87 10.95 -0.22
N GLU A 87 -3.93 11.65 0.19
CA GLU A 87 -4.43 12.84 -0.50
C GLU A 87 -3.46 14.03 -0.35
N GLN A 88 -2.86 14.22 0.82
CA GLN A 88 -1.87 15.28 1.07
C GLN A 88 -0.55 15.03 0.32
N ASP A 89 -0.15 13.77 0.19
CA ASP A 89 1.09 13.37 -0.49
C ASP A 89 1.02 13.48 -2.02
N ARG A 90 -0.18 13.67 -2.58
CA ARG A 90 -0.39 13.75 -4.03
C ARG A 90 0.10 15.07 -4.63
N GLY A 91 0.38 16.09 -3.82
CA GLY A 91 0.62 17.47 -4.29
C GLY A 91 -0.64 18.10 -4.89
N PRO A 92 -0.67 19.43 -5.11
CA PRO A 92 -1.76 20.10 -5.81
C PRO A 92 -1.96 19.57 -7.24
#